data_AF-A0A952BH02-F1
#
_entry.id   AF-A0A952BH02-F1
#
_cell.length_a   1.000
_cell.length_b   1.000
_cell.length_c   1.000
_cell.angle_alpha   90.00
_cell.angle_beta   90.00
_cell.angle_gamma   90.00
#
_symmetry.space_group_name_H-M   'P 1'
#
loop_
_entity.id
_entity.type
_entity.pdbx_description
1 polymer ?
#
loop_
_entity_poly.entity_id
_entity_poly.type
_entity_poly.pdbx_seq_one_letter_code
_entity_poly.pdbx_strand_id
1 'polypeptide(L)'
;MSNLGSWIWYLAQCVIAALVIRAIINVFKTFSLRDGEPFDSKKYKDRDSYNAVKAMSWCKTFRGSYVGFSKEHWFFRDYWLGGLIGLAELIIYPFLLSKGKWQIIGGWIAIKTVPQWSVWIRSRSTFNRFLLANIIVLAVSYVWLRHYV
;
A
#
# COMPACT_ATOMS: atom_id res chain seq x y z
N MET A 1 -17.62 -24.96 14.78
CA MET A 1 -17.89 -24.18 13.54
C MET A 1 -17.28 -24.95 12.39
N SER A 2 -18.00 -25.19 11.29
CA SER A 2 -17.43 -25.87 10.12
C SER A 2 -16.20 -25.11 9.62
N ASN A 3 -15.17 -25.83 9.17
CA ASN A 3 -13.93 -25.25 8.64
C ASN A 3 -14.19 -24.16 7.58
N LEU A 4 -15.29 -24.26 6.83
CA LEU A 4 -15.66 -23.27 5.83
C LEU A 4 -16.01 -21.90 6.42
N GLY A 5 -16.72 -21.87 7.56
CA GLY A 5 -17.13 -20.62 8.21
C GLY A 5 -15.95 -19.83 8.78
N SER A 6 -14.95 -20.53 9.32
CA SER A 6 -13.71 -19.89 9.82
C SER A 6 -12.85 -19.33 8.69
N TRP A 7 -12.75 -20.03 7.55
CA TRP A 7 -12.03 -19.54 6.37
C TRP A 7 -12.68 -18.31 5.75
N ILE A 8 -14.01 -18.28 5.62
CA ILE A 8 -14.73 -17.09 5.11
C ILE A 8 -14.48 -15.89 6.02
N TRP A 9 -14.54 -16.09 7.33
CA TRP A 9 -14.29 -15.02 8.30
C TRP A 9 -12.85 -14.49 8.22
N TYR A 10 -11.86 -15.38 8.10
CA TYR A 10 -10.46 -15.01 7.90
C TYR A 10 -10.26 -14.20 6.61
N LEU A 11 -10.85 -14.63 5.49
CA LEU A 11 -10.76 -13.89 4.22
C LEU A 11 -11.42 -12.52 4.31
N ALA A 12 -12.58 -12.41 4.97
CA ALA A 12 -13.24 -11.14 5.20
C ALA A 12 -12.36 -10.19 6.02
N GLN A 13 -11.69 -10.68 7.05
CA GLN A 13 -10.74 -9.90 7.84
C GLN A 13 -9.50 -9.47 7.03
N CYS A 14 -8.99 -10.32 6.15
CA CYS A 14 -7.90 -9.96 5.23
C CYS A 14 -8.30 -8.81 4.32
N VAL A 15 -9.52 -8.84 3.76
CA VAL A 15 -10.06 -7.75 2.93
C VAL A 15 -10.20 -6.46 3.73
N ILE A 16 -10.79 -6.53 4.93
CA ILE A 16 -10.95 -5.36 5.81
C ILE A 16 -9.59 -4.76 6.16
N ALA A 17 -8.61 -5.57 6.58
CA ALA A 17 -7.29 -5.05 6.91
C ALA A 17 -6.57 -4.48 5.68
N ALA A 18 -6.68 -5.10 4.51
CA ALA A 18 -6.10 -4.56 3.28
C ALA A 18 -6.67 -3.17 2.96
N LEU A 19 -7.97 -2.95 3.16
CA LEU A 19 -8.60 -1.63 3.02
C LEU A 19 -8.11 -0.62 4.08
N VAL A 20 -7.94 -1.06 5.33
CA VAL A 20 -7.40 -0.21 6.41
C VAL A 20 -5.94 0.17 6.15
N ILE A 21 -5.09 -0.80 5.79
CA ILE A 21 -3.68 -0.57 5.41
C ILE A 21 -3.62 0.40 4.24
N ARG A 22 -4.46 0.19 3.22
CA ARG A 22 -4.58 1.10 2.08
C ARG A 22 -4.96 2.51 2.54
N ALA A 23 -5.91 2.66 3.47
CA ALA A 23 -6.28 3.97 4.00
C ALA A 23 -5.10 4.64 4.71
N ILE A 24 -4.37 3.92 5.56
CA ILE A 24 -3.17 4.40 6.26
C ILE A 24 -2.11 4.89 5.25
N ILE A 25 -1.76 4.06 4.26
CA ILE A 25 -0.76 4.44 3.25
C ILE A 25 -1.23 5.67 2.43
N ASN A 26 -2.53 5.78 2.15
CA ASN A 26 -3.08 6.94 1.45
C ASN A 26 -3.10 8.21 2.29
N VAL A 27 -3.15 8.13 3.62
CA VAL A 27 -2.94 9.29 4.50
C VAL A 27 -1.52 9.85 4.30
N PHE A 28 -0.50 9.00 4.40
CA PHE A 28 0.89 9.41 4.16
C PHE A 28 1.11 9.90 2.73
N LYS A 29 0.43 9.29 1.75
CA LYS A 29 0.42 9.80 0.37
C LYS A 29 -0.17 11.20 0.26
N THR A 30 -1.27 11.45 0.95
CA THR A 30 -1.93 12.77 0.95
C THR A 30 -1.02 13.84 1.52
N PHE A 31 -0.27 13.53 2.60
CA PHE A 31 0.74 14.44 3.12
C PHE A 31 1.84 14.70 2.08
N SER A 32 2.45 13.66 1.50
CA SER A 32 3.48 13.83 0.47
C SER A 32 3.03 14.66 -0.74
N LEU A 33 1.77 14.53 -1.16
CA LEU A 33 1.21 15.29 -2.27
C LEU A 33 1.07 16.78 -1.94
N ARG A 34 0.73 17.12 -0.69
CA ARG A 34 0.60 18.52 -0.25
C ARG A 34 1.95 19.18 0.02
N ASP A 35 2.93 18.40 0.44
CA ASP A 35 4.32 18.84 0.64
C ASP A 35 5.06 19.06 -0.69
N GLY A 36 4.46 18.65 -1.81
CA GLY A 36 4.95 18.95 -3.15
C GLY A 36 5.99 17.96 -3.66
N GLU A 37 5.97 16.72 -3.17
CA GLU A 37 6.89 15.70 -3.66
C GLU A 37 6.52 15.24 -5.10
N PRO A 38 7.51 15.18 -6.02
CA PRO A 38 7.34 14.53 -7.31
C PRO A 38 7.05 13.04 -7.19
N PHE A 39 5.97 12.56 -7.82
CA PHE A 39 5.78 11.13 -8.07
C PHE A 39 6.43 10.66 -9.38
N ASP A 40 6.77 11.57 -10.29
CA ASP A 40 7.50 11.25 -11.52
C ASP A 40 8.16 12.50 -12.10
N SER A 41 9.49 12.48 -12.22
CA SER A 41 10.30 13.62 -12.67
C SER A 41 10.14 13.94 -14.16
N LYS A 42 9.47 13.09 -14.95
CA LYS A 42 9.28 13.33 -16.39
C LYS A 42 8.05 14.19 -16.73
N LYS A 43 7.08 14.34 -15.81
CA LYS A 43 5.90 15.22 -15.97
C LYS A 43 5.96 16.45 -15.06
N TYR A 44 7.17 16.84 -14.65
CA TYR A 44 7.42 17.95 -13.73
C TYR A 44 7.38 19.32 -14.41
N LYS A 45 6.34 19.60 -15.20
CA LYS A 45 6.18 20.92 -15.83
C LYS A 45 5.01 21.76 -15.34
N ASP A 46 4.02 21.21 -14.64
CA ASP A 46 2.90 22.02 -14.17
C ASP A 46 3.01 22.39 -12.69
N ARG A 47 3.60 23.57 -12.44
CA ARG A 47 3.40 24.34 -11.19
C ARG A 47 1.89 24.44 -10.86
N ASP A 48 1.04 24.45 -11.88
CA ASP A 48 -0.41 24.49 -11.80
C ASP A 48 -1.01 23.24 -11.13
N SER A 49 -0.44 22.05 -11.36
CA SER A 49 -0.90 20.81 -10.70
C SER A 49 -0.60 20.82 -9.20
N TYR A 50 0.57 21.33 -8.80
CA TYR A 50 0.92 21.48 -7.37
C TYR A 50 -0.01 22.49 -6.67
N ASN A 51 -0.22 23.64 -7.31
CA ASN A 51 -1.13 24.67 -6.79
C ASN A 51 -2.57 24.15 -6.70
N ALA A 52 -3.02 23.33 -7.66
CA ALA A 52 -4.34 22.69 -7.61
C ALA A 52 -4.49 21.73 -6.43
N VAL A 53 -3.48 20.89 -6.16
CA VAL A 53 -3.48 19.99 -4.99
C VAL A 53 -3.46 20.76 -3.67
N LYS A 54 -2.67 21.85 -3.61
CA LYS A 54 -2.58 22.70 -2.42
C LYS A 54 -3.87 23.48 -2.15
N ALA A 55 -4.57 23.90 -3.20
CA ALA A 55 -5.86 24.58 -3.14
C ALA A 55 -7.02 23.64 -2.76
N MET A 56 -6.89 22.32 -2.98
CA MET A 56 -7.89 21.34 -2.55
C MET A 56 -7.88 21.13 -1.04
N SER A 57 -9.09 20.95 -0.48
CA SER A 57 -9.26 20.47 0.90
C SER A 57 -8.61 19.09 1.07
N TRP A 58 -8.01 18.86 2.23
CA TRP A 58 -7.34 17.60 2.57
C TRP A 58 -8.23 16.38 2.31
N CYS A 59 -9.52 16.44 2.66
CA CYS A 59 -10.47 15.35 2.44
C CYS A 59 -10.67 15.03 0.95
N LYS A 60 -10.66 16.05 0.08
CA LYS A 60 -10.77 15.85 -1.38
C LYS A 60 -9.51 15.19 -1.93
N THR A 61 -8.34 15.63 -1.48
CA THR A 61 -7.05 15.05 -1.88
C THR A 61 -6.89 13.60 -1.39
N PHE A 62 -7.31 13.32 -0.16
CA PHE A 62 -7.33 11.97 0.39
C PHE A 62 -8.30 11.07 -0.38
N ARG A 63 -9.54 11.51 -0.60
CA ARG A 63 -10.54 10.74 -1.35
C ARG A 63 -10.07 10.46 -2.78
N GLY A 64 -9.51 11.46 -3.47
CA GLY A 64 -8.93 11.28 -4.80
C GLY A 64 -7.81 10.24 -4.80
N SER A 65 -6.91 10.30 -3.82
CA SER A 65 -5.81 9.35 -3.67
C SER A 65 -6.27 7.93 -3.33
N TYR A 66 -7.27 7.81 -2.47
CA TYR A 66 -7.79 6.52 -1.99
C TYR A 66 -8.58 5.77 -3.07
N VAL A 67 -9.49 6.49 -3.74
CA VAL A 67 -10.35 5.95 -4.80
C VAL A 67 -9.53 5.64 -6.06
N GLY A 68 -8.57 6.48 -6.42
CA GLY A 68 -7.61 6.21 -7.52
C GLY A 68 -8.17 6.38 -8.94
N PHE A 69 -9.48 6.53 -9.11
CA PHE A 69 -10.14 6.66 -10.42
C PHE A 69 -10.33 8.11 -10.91
N SER A 70 -9.35 9.00 -10.68
CA SER A 70 -9.43 10.36 -11.23
C SER A 70 -8.79 10.41 -12.61
N LYS A 71 -9.61 10.61 -13.65
CA LYS A 71 -9.15 10.82 -15.04
C LYS A 71 -8.51 12.21 -15.23
N GLU A 72 -8.92 13.19 -14.43
CA GLU A 72 -8.48 14.59 -14.54
C GLU A 72 -7.11 14.84 -13.92
N HIS A 73 -6.68 13.99 -12.99
CA HIS A 73 -5.53 14.25 -12.13
C HIS A 73 -4.60 13.04 -12.08
N TRP A 74 -3.60 13.05 -12.97
CA TRP A 74 -2.60 11.99 -13.11
C TRP A 74 -1.81 11.69 -11.81
N PHE A 75 -1.73 12.65 -10.87
CA PHE A 75 -1.08 12.47 -9.56
C PHE A 75 -1.86 11.54 -8.61
N PHE A 76 -3.15 11.28 -8.88
CA PHE A 76 -3.93 10.27 -8.17
C PHE A 76 -3.78 8.86 -8.75
N ARG A 77 -2.82 8.62 -9.67
CA ARG A 77 -2.63 7.33 -10.35
C ARG A 77 -2.72 6.14 -9.40
N ASP A 78 -3.22 5.06 -9.99
CA ASP A 78 -3.74 3.85 -9.36
C ASP A 78 -2.81 3.17 -8.34
N TYR A 79 -3.23 3.13 -7.06
CA TYR A 79 -2.60 2.31 -6.00
C TYR A 79 -3.36 1.00 -5.77
N TRP A 80 -4.40 0.71 -6.56
CA TRP A 80 -5.19 -0.53 -6.43
C TRP A 80 -4.34 -1.79 -6.59
N LEU A 81 -3.39 -1.80 -7.52
CA LEU A 81 -2.49 -2.93 -7.69
C LEU A 81 -1.66 -3.23 -6.44
N GLY A 82 -1.09 -2.20 -5.80
CA GLY A 82 -0.33 -2.37 -4.55
C GLY A 82 -1.21 -2.88 -3.40
N GLY A 83 -2.47 -2.43 -3.33
CA GLY A 83 -3.45 -2.93 -2.37
C GLY A 83 -3.84 -4.39 -2.59
N LEU A 84 -4.03 -4.81 -3.85
CA LEU A 84 -4.33 -6.20 -4.21
C LEU A 84 -3.15 -7.14 -3.91
N ILE A 85 -1.92 -6.69 -4.19
CA ILE A 85 -0.72 -7.43 -3.81
C ILE A 85 -0.64 -7.57 -2.28
N GLY A 86 -0.86 -6.48 -1.54
CA GLY A 86 -0.90 -6.52 -0.07
C GLY A 86 -1.99 -7.45 0.49
N LEU A 87 -3.16 -7.51 -0.17
CA LEU A 87 -4.22 -8.46 0.19
C LEU A 87 -3.77 -9.92 -0.02
N ALA A 88 -3.17 -10.22 -1.17
CA ALA A 88 -2.63 -11.55 -1.44
C ALA A 88 -1.55 -11.94 -0.42
N GLU A 89 -0.71 -10.99 -0.02
CA GLU A 89 0.31 -11.19 1.01
C GLU A 89 -0.30 -11.48 2.38
N LEU A 90 -1.34 -10.75 2.80
CA LEU A 90 -2.04 -11.01 4.06
C LEU A 90 -2.68 -12.41 4.12
N ILE A 91 -3.12 -12.93 2.99
CA ILE A 91 -3.68 -14.29 2.87
C ILE A 91 -2.57 -15.36 2.93
N ILE A 92 -1.45 -15.12 2.22
CA ILE A 92 -0.42 -16.14 2.01
C ILE A 92 0.64 -16.15 3.13
N TYR A 93 1.02 -14.98 3.66
CA TYR A 93 2.12 -14.87 4.62
C TYR A 93 1.88 -15.64 5.92
N PRO A 94 0.71 -15.61 6.58
CA PRO A 94 0.48 -16.42 7.78
C PRO A 94 0.75 -17.91 7.55
N PHE A 95 0.36 -18.43 6.38
CA PHE A 95 0.63 -19.81 6.00
C PHE A 95 2.13 -20.08 5.77
N LEU A 96 2.85 -19.18 5.09
CA LEU A 96 4.30 -19.31 4.93
C LEU A 96 5.05 -19.24 6.26
N LEU A 97 4.59 -18.37 7.17
CA LEU A 97 5.14 -18.22 8.51
C LEU A 97 4.95 -19.49 9.35
N SER A 98 3.79 -20.14 9.29
CA SER A 98 3.53 -21.38 10.04
C SER A 98 4.39 -22.55 9.59
N LYS A 99 4.81 -22.55 8.33
CA LYS A 99 5.75 -23.53 7.76
C LYS A 99 7.23 -23.13 7.90
N GLY A 100 7.52 -22.02 8.59
CA GLY A 100 8.87 -21.51 8.77
C GLY A 100 9.57 -21.09 7.48
N LYS A 101 8.81 -20.77 6.42
CA LYS A 101 9.34 -20.41 5.09
C LYS A 101 9.64 -18.91 4.96
N TRP A 102 10.35 -18.36 5.94
CA TRP A 102 10.74 -16.94 6.01
C TRP A 102 11.53 -16.48 4.79
N GLN A 103 12.32 -17.37 4.18
CA GLN A 103 13.13 -17.11 3.00
C GLN A 103 12.26 -16.75 1.78
N ILE A 104 11.08 -17.34 1.65
CA ILE A 104 10.16 -17.06 0.54
C ILE A 104 9.61 -15.64 0.69
N ILE A 105 9.22 -15.24 1.90
CA ILE A 105 8.73 -13.89 2.19
C ILE A 105 9.85 -12.87 1.93
N GLY A 106 11.06 -13.12 2.45
CA GLY A 106 12.22 -12.25 2.21
C GLY A 106 12.57 -12.13 0.72
N GLY A 107 12.58 -13.25 -0.02
CA GLY A 107 12.82 -13.27 -1.45
C GLY A 107 11.77 -12.48 -2.24
N TRP A 108 10.50 -12.61 -1.88
CA TRP A 108 9.43 -11.83 -2.49
C TRP A 108 9.56 -10.32 -2.22
N ILE A 109 9.91 -9.93 -0.99
CA ILE A 109 10.19 -8.51 -0.66
C ILE A 109 11.38 -8.00 -1.48
N ALA A 110 12.45 -8.79 -1.64
CA ALA A 110 13.59 -8.45 -2.47
C ALA A 110 13.19 -8.26 -3.95
N ILE A 111 12.38 -9.16 -4.50
CA ILE A 111 11.85 -9.04 -5.87
C ILE A 111 11.05 -7.74 -6.05
N LYS A 112 10.19 -7.37 -5.09
CA LYS A 112 9.45 -6.09 -5.14
C LYS A 112 10.37 -4.87 -5.01
N THR A 113 11.50 -5.02 -4.34
CA THR A 113 12.46 -3.95 -4.05
C THR A 113 13.28 -3.58 -5.28
N VAL A 114 13.78 -4.56 -6.03
CA VAL A 114 14.66 -4.35 -7.21
C VAL A 114 14.10 -3.35 -8.24
N PRO A 115 12.86 -3.48 -8.76
CA PRO A 115 12.35 -2.57 -9.79
C PRO A 115 12.06 -1.16 -9.24
N GLN A 116 11.84 -1.02 -7.93
CA GLN A 116 11.49 0.24 -7.29
C GLN A 116 12.71 1.08 -6.89
N TRP A 117 13.91 0.49 -6.91
CA TRP A 117 15.14 1.15 -6.47
C TRP A 117 15.39 2.49 -7.18
N SER A 118 15.19 2.54 -8.49
CA SER A 118 15.37 3.77 -9.30
C SER A 118 14.39 4.90 -8.92
N VAL A 119 13.20 4.55 -8.43
CA VAL A 119 12.17 5.49 -7.97
C VAL A 119 12.52 6.01 -6.58
N TRP A 120 13.05 5.15 -5.70
CA TRP A 120 13.41 5.51 -4.32
C TRP A 120 14.57 6.49 -4.22
N ILE A 121 15.49 6.45 -5.20
CA ILE A 121 16.55 7.45 -5.32
C ILE A 121 15.95 8.86 -5.49
N ARG A 122 14.77 8.97 -6.12
CA ARG A 122 14.11 10.25 -6.42
C ARG A 122 13.11 10.70 -5.35
N SER A 123 12.55 9.76 -4.56
CA SER A 123 11.56 10.07 -3.53
C SER A 123 11.73 9.17 -2.31
N ARG A 124 12.22 9.76 -1.20
CA ARG A 124 12.38 9.07 0.09
C ARG A 124 11.04 8.68 0.71
N SER A 125 10.02 9.52 0.56
CA SER A 125 8.66 9.20 1.00
C SER A 125 8.06 7.99 0.27
N THR A 126 8.34 7.81 -1.02
CA THR A 126 7.91 6.61 -1.75
C THR A 126 8.55 5.35 -1.18
N PHE A 127 9.85 5.41 -0.87
CA PHE A 127 10.55 4.34 -0.16
C PHE A 127 9.97 4.08 1.24
N ASN A 128 9.77 5.11 2.04
CA ASN A 128 9.24 4.98 3.41
C ASN A 128 7.83 4.37 3.42
N ARG A 129 6.97 4.75 2.46
CA ARG A 129 5.64 4.14 2.31
C ARG A 129 5.70 2.69 1.89
N PHE A 130 6.63 2.32 1.02
CA PHE A 130 6.87 0.92 0.67
C PHE A 130 7.29 0.12 1.90
N LEU A 131 8.27 0.61 2.68
CA LEU A 131 8.71 -0.04 3.92
C LEU A 131 7.55 -0.17 4.91
N LEU A 132 6.84 0.92 5.17
CA LEU A 132 5.71 0.96 6.09
C LEU A 132 4.64 -0.05 5.69
N ALA A 133 4.27 -0.10 4.40
CA ALA A 133 3.27 -1.06 3.91
C ALA A 133 3.71 -2.52 4.17
N ASN A 134 4.97 -2.87 3.86
CA ASN A 134 5.48 -4.22 4.09
C ASN A 134 5.55 -4.55 5.59
N ILE A 135 5.98 -3.61 6.44
CA ILE A 135 6.05 -3.81 7.90
C ILE A 135 4.65 -4.07 8.46
N ILE A 136 3.65 -3.27 8.06
CA ILE A 136 2.28 -3.46 8.56
C ILE A 136 1.73 -4.81 8.08
N VAL A 137 1.92 -5.17 6.81
CA VAL A 137 1.47 -6.46 6.27
C VAL A 137 2.11 -7.63 7.03
N LEU A 138 3.42 -7.58 7.31
CA LEU A 138 4.11 -8.61 8.08
C LEU A 138 3.65 -8.69 9.53
N ALA A 139 3.52 -7.55 10.20
CA ALA A 139 3.06 -7.49 11.59
C ALA A 139 1.65 -8.06 11.73
N VAL A 140 0.74 -7.66 10.84
CA VAL A 140 -0.64 -8.17 10.81
C VAL A 140 -0.66 -9.67 10.47
N SER A 141 0.17 -10.12 9.52
CA SER A 141 0.29 -11.54 9.18
C SER A 141 0.80 -12.39 10.37
N TYR A 142 1.71 -11.85 11.16
CA TYR A 142 2.20 -12.52 12.37
C TYR A 142 1.13 -12.58 13.48
N VAL A 143 0.32 -11.52 13.63
CA VAL A 143 -0.83 -11.54 14.54
C VAL A 143 -1.83 -12.60 14.11
N TRP A 144 -2.12 -12.71 12.81
CA TRP A 144 -3.03 -13.73 12.29
C TRP A 144 -2.51 -15.15 12.44
N LEU A 145 -1.21 -15.36 12.25
CA LEU A 145 -0.58 -16.64 12.54
C LEU A 145 -0.97 -17.09 13.96
N ARG A 146 -0.83 -16.24 14.97
CA ARG A 146 -1.16 -16.61 16.36
C ARG A 146 -2.66 -16.86 16.62
N HIS A 147 -3.55 -16.27 15.82
CA HIS A 147 -5.00 -16.34 16.05
C HIS A 147 -5.71 -17.43 15.24
N TYR A 148 -5.19 -17.80 14.06
CA TYR A 148 -5.88 -18.67 13.10
C TYR A 148 -5.11 -19.95 12.74
N VAL A 149 -3.82 -20.04 13.06
CA VAL A 149 -2.95 -21.16 12.70
C VAL A 149 -2.32 -21.76 13.94
#